data_AF-A0A955A0A2-F1
#
_entry.id   AF-A0A955A0A2-F1
#
_cell.length_a   1.000
_cell.length_b   1.000
_cell.length_c   1.000
_cell.angle_alpha   90.00
_cell.angle_beta   90.00
_cell.angle_gamma   90.00
#
_symmetry.space_group_name_H-M   'P 1'
#
loop_
_entity.id
_entity.type
_entity.pdbx_description
1 polymer ?
#
loop_
_entity_poly.entity_id
_entity_poly.type
_entity_poly.pdbx_seq_one_letter_code
_entity_poly.pdbx_strand_id
1 'polypeptide(L)'
;MSTTDTAVDATARARDLLGVSRLTNQALTTWLHGLPGVDQVGCEARAAGLGTRSIKNDSKRWAIDLAISMIDLTTLEGADTHGRVRGLAAKALSPDPSDLTTPRPAAVCVYGDMVATAKEVLGDSGVKVAAVATAFPSGRASMPVKLLDTKDAVTAGADEIDMVIDRGAFLSGDYLTVFHQIAQTKAA
;
A
#
# COMPACT_ATOMS: atom_id res chain seq x y z
N MET A 1 -13.22 -11.64 -20.51
CA MET A 1 -14.52 -11.28 -19.92
C MET A 1 -14.35 -9.93 -19.25
N SER A 2 -14.96 -8.89 -19.83
CA SER A 2 -14.85 -7.51 -19.36
C SER A 2 -15.62 -7.36 -18.06
N THR A 3 -14.92 -7.29 -16.92
CA THR A 3 -15.51 -6.82 -15.67
C THR A 3 -15.78 -5.34 -15.85
N THR A 4 -17.05 -4.97 -16.00
CA THR A 4 -17.52 -3.60 -15.85
C THR A 4 -17.20 -3.15 -14.42
N ASP A 5 -16.05 -2.50 -14.26
CA ASP A 5 -15.67 -1.83 -13.02
C ASP A 5 -16.59 -0.62 -12.86
N THR A 6 -17.71 -0.80 -12.15
CA THR A 6 -18.54 0.33 -11.75
C THR A 6 -17.70 1.19 -10.83
N ALA A 7 -17.14 2.28 -11.36
CA ALA A 7 -16.40 3.26 -10.60
C ALA A 7 -17.18 3.59 -9.33
N VAL A 8 -16.62 3.22 -8.17
CA VAL A 8 -17.23 3.47 -6.88
C VAL A 8 -17.32 4.98 -6.71
N ASP A 9 -18.53 5.54 -6.61
CA ASP A 9 -18.70 6.92 -6.16
C ASP A 9 -18.32 6.97 -4.67
N ALA A 10 -17.03 7.23 -4.43
CA ALA A 10 -16.47 7.32 -3.10
C ALA A 10 -17.24 8.34 -2.24
N THR A 11 -17.74 9.43 -2.84
CA THR A 11 -18.45 10.49 -2.14
C THR A 11 -19.86 10.04 -1.75
N ALA A 12 -20.59 9.35 -2.62
CA ALA A 12 -21.86 8.72 -2.24
C ALA A 12 -21.67 7.70 -1.13
N ARG A 13 -20.70 6.78 -1.28
CA ARG A 13 -20.42 5.77 -0.26
C ARG A 13 -20.05 6.38 1.09
N ALA A 14 -19.24 7.43 1.11
CA ALA A 14 -18.87 8.12 2.35
C ALA A 14 -20.10 8.79 3.01
N ARG A 15 -20.97 9.42 2.22
CA ARG A 15 -22.22 10.02 2.74
C ARG A 15 -23.14 8.98 3.36
N ASP A 16 -23.32 7.85 2.70
CA ASP A 16 -24.15 6.75 3.20
C ASP A 16 -23.59 6.18 4.50
N LEU A 17 -22.27 5.97 4.55
CA LEU A 17 -21.58 5.44 5.74
C LEU A 17 -21.66 6.38 6.94
N LEU A 18 -21.57 7.70 6.68
CA LEU A 18 -21.64 8.72 7.73
C LEU A 18 -23.08 9.13 8.07
N GLY A 19 -24.08 8.72 7.27
CA GLY A 19 -25.47 9.15 7.43
C GLY A 19 -25.69 10.65 7.21
N VAL A 20 -24.94 11.28 6.29
CA VAL A 20 -24.97 12.73 6.05
C VAL A 20 -25.37 13.07 4.61
N SER A 21 -26.14 14.13 4.42
CA SER A 21 -26.54 14.60 3.08
C SER A 21 -25.38 15.23 2.29
N ARG A 22 -24.40 15.79 3.00
CA ARG A 22 -23.19 16.40 2.43
C ARG A 22 -21.96 16.00 3.25
N LEU A 23 -20.89 15.63 2.54
CA LEU A 23 -19.60 15.40 3.16
C LEU A 23 -18.95 16.74 3.53
N THR A 24 -18.52 16.88 4.78
CA THR A 24 -17.90 18.09 5.33
C THR A 24 -16.77 17.71 6.26
N ASN A 25 -15.84 18.65 6.53
CA ASN A 25 -14.82 18.46 7.56
C ASN A 25 -15.45 18.11 8.92
N GLN A 26 -16.52 18.79 9.31
CA GLN A 26 -17.20 18.49 10.58
C GLN A 26 -17.70 17.05 10.65
N ALA A 27 -18.36 16.56 9.58
CA ALA A 27 -18.86 15.19 9.54
C ALA A 27 -17.72 14.15 9.63
N LEU A 28 -16.63 14.37 8.88
CA LEU A 28 -15.45 13.50 8.90
C LEU A 28 -14.75 13.53 10.26
N THR A 29 -14.60 14.70 10.88
CA THR A 29 -14.04 14.86 12.23
C THR A 29 -14.89 14.10 13.25
N THR A 30 -16.20 14.29 13.26
CA THR A 30 -17.09 13.57 14.18
C THR A 30 -16.98 12.06 14.00
N TRP A 31 -16.91 11.58 12.76
CA TRP A 31 -16.72 10.16 12.48
C TRP A 31 -15.37 9.64 13.00
N LEU A 32 -14.25 10.26 12.61
CA LEU A 32 -12.90 9.82 12.95
C LEU A 32 -12.64 9.84 14.46
N HIS A 33 -13.10 10.88 15.15
CA HIS A 33 -12.94 10.99 16.61
C HIS A 33 -14.01 10.23 17.40
N GLY A 34 -15.05 9.73 16.72
CA GLY A 34 -16.03 8.80 17.29
C GLY A 34 -15.60 7.33 17.22
N LEU A 35 -14.50 7.02 16.52
CA LEU A 35 -13.96 5.66 16.47
C LEU A 35 -13.47 5.22 17.86
N PRO A 36 -13.68 3.95 18.24
CA PRO A 36 -13.17 3.44 19.50
C PRO A 36 -11.64 3.56 19.53
N GLY A 37 -11.11 4.00 20.67
CA GLY A 37 -9.67 4.04 20.90
C GLY A 37 -9.07 2.63 20.84
N VAL A 38 -7.74 2.57 20.64
CA VAL A 38 -7.01 1.30 20.70
C VAL A 38 -6.89 0.86 22.16
N ASP A 39 -7.34 -0.35 22.48
CA ASP A 39 -7.06 -1.00 23.77
C ASP A 39 -5.59 -1.44 23.81
N GLN A 40 -4.72 -0.48 24.14
CA GLN A 40 -3.29 -0.69 24.21
C GLN A 40 -2.93 -1.80 25.21
N VAL A 41 -3.55 -1.79 26.40
CA VAL A 41 -3.28 -2.76 27.46
C VAL A 41 -3.67 -4.18 27.00
N GLY A 42 -4.84 -4.33 26.38
CA GLY A 42 -5.26 -5.62 25.83
C GLY A 42 -4.39 -6.09 24.67
N CYS A 43 -3.92 -5.19 23.80
CA CYS A 43 -2.95 -5.52 22.76
C CYS A 43 -1.61 -6.00 23.33
N GLU A 44 -1.06 -5.28 24.31
CA GLU A 44 0.20 -5.62 24.98
C GLU A 44 0.09 -6.94 25.75
N ALA A 45 -1.00 -7.14 26.51
CA ALA A 45 -1.23 -8.38 27.24
C ALA A 45 -1.35 -9.60 26.32
N ARG A 46 -2.04 -9.45 25.17
CA ARG A 46 -2.12 -10.52 24.15
C ARG A 46 -0.75 -10.82 23.55
N ALA A 47 0.01 -9.79 23.18
CA ALA A 47 1.35 -9.95 22.64
C ALA A 47 2.29 -10.63 23.64
N ALA A 48 2.28 -10.19 24.91
CA ALA A 48 3.05 -10.81 25.98
C ALA A 48 2.66 -12.27 26.19
N GLY A 49 1.35 -12.58 26.15
CA GLY A 49 0.81 -13.93 26.24
C GLY A 49 1.38 -14.89 25.18
N LEU A 50 1.56 -14.42 23.94
CA LEU A 50 2.18 -15.21 22.86
C LEU A 50 3.65 -15.58 23.16
N GLY A 51 4.36 -14.74 23.92
CA GLY A 51 5.76 -14.97 24.31
C GLY A 51 5.96 -15.94 25.49
N THR A 52 4.91 -16.29 26.24
CA THR A 52 5.01 -17.13 27.45
C THR A 52 5.28 -18.61 27.17
N ARG A 53 5.16 -19.06 25.93
CA ARG A 53 5.23 -20.47 25.54
C ARG A 53 6.07 -20.65 24.29
N SER A 54 6.78 -21.77 24.20
CA SER A 54 7.47 -22.14 22.97
C SER A 54 6.47 -22.47 21.86
N ILE A 55 6.64 -21.81 20.72
CA ILE A 55 5.91 -22.12 19.49
C ILE A 55 6.54 -23.37 18.86
N LYS A 56 5.71 -24.32 18.42
CA LYS A 56 6.17 -25.53 17.73
C LYS A 56 6.94 -25.17 16.46
N ASN A 57 7.96 -25.96 16.12
CA ASN A 57 8.81 -25.66 14.96
C ASN A 57 8.03 -25.60 13.64
N ASP A 58 7.02 -26.46 13.44
CA ASP A 58 6.17 -26.40 12.24
C ASP A 58 5.36 -25.10 12.16
N SER A 59 4.85 -24.61 13.29
CA SER A 59 4.12 -23.34 13.34
C SER A 59 5.05 -22.15 13.07
N LYS A 60 6.33 -22.22 13.50
CA LYS A 60 7.33 -21.19 13.17
C LYS A 60 7.63 -21.17 11.67
N ARG A 61 7.86 -22.33 11.06
CA ARG A 61 8.09 -22.46 9.61
C ARG A 61 6.92 -21.89 8.82
N TRP A 62 5.71 -22.37 9.12
CA TRP A 62 4.49 -21.87 8.49
C TRP A 62 4.34 -20.34 8.65
N ALA A 63 4.62 -19.79 9.83
CA ALA A 63 4.52 -18.35 10.06
C ALA A 63 5.56 -17.55 9.28
N ILE A 64 6.78 -18.07 9.10
CA ILE A 64 7.82 -17.45 8.28
C ILE A 64 7.40 -17.48 6.81
N ASP A 65 6.93 -18.62 6.31
CA ASP A 65 6.46 -18.76 4.93
C ASP A 65 5.28 -17.82 4.65
N LEU A 66 4.33 -17.73 5.59
CA LEU A 66 3.22 -16.79 5.50
C LEU A 66 3.70 -15.34 5.53
N ALA A 67 4.66 -15.00 6.39
CA ALA A 67 5.21 -13.66 6.42
C ALA A 67 5.86 -13.31 5.08
N ILE A 68 6.66 -14.22 4.51
CA ILE A 68 7.29 -14.02 3.20
C ILE A 68 6.22 -13.80 2.12
N SER A 69 5.15 -14.58 2.09
CA SER A 69 4.10 -14.45 1.07
C SER A 69 3.25 -13.19 1.16
N MET A 70 3.32 -12.46 2.27
CA MET A 70 2.60 -11.19 2.49
C MET A 70 3.52 -9.97 2.40
N ILE A 71 4.81 -10.15 2.09
CA ILE A 71 5.75 -9.03 1.97
C ILE A 71 5.58 -8.34 0.62
N ASP A 72 5.63 -7.01 0.66
CA ASP A 72 6.05 -6.19 -0.47
C ASP A 72 7.54 -5.94 -0.35
N LEU A 73 8.32 -6.54 -1.24
CA LEU A 73 9.77 -6.46 -1.19
C LEU A 73 10.20 -5.13 -1.80
N THR A 74 10.66 -4.21 -0.96
CA THR A 74 10.77 -2.78 -1.32
C THR A 74 12.20 -2.29 -1.52
N THR A 75 12.41 -1.44 -2.52
CA THR A 75 13.57 -0.52 -2.59
C THR A 75 13.09 0.88 -2.99
N LEU A 76 13.44 1.88 -2.17
CA LEU A 76 13.03 3.28 -2.36
C LEU A 76 14.18 4.24 -2.02
N GLU A 77 15.40 3.84 -2.32
CA GLU A 77 16.58 4.67 -2.09
C GLU A 77 16.77 5.66 -3.24
N GLY A 78 17.18 6.89 -2.93
CA GLY A 78 17.47 7.90 -3.97
C GLY A 78 18.63 7.52 -4.90
N ALA A 79 19.40 6.48 -4.55
CA ALA A 79 20.48 5.92 -5.35
C ALA A 79 20.07 4.63 -6.10
N ASP A 80 18.78 4.33 -6.17
CA ASP A 80 18.30 3.17 -6.90
C ASP A 80 18.61 3.28 -8.39
N THR A 81 19.04 2.15 -8.95
CA THR A 81 19.36 2.01 -10.37
C THR A 81 18.56 0.86 -10.94
N HIS A 82 18.41 0.84 -12.26
CA HIS A 82 17.79 -0.31 -12.94
C HIS A 82 18.43 -1.64 -12.52
N GLY A 83 19.76 -1.70 -12.36
CA GLY A 83 20.45 -2.92 -11.92
C GLY A 83 20.04 -3.38 -10.52
N ARG A 84 19.87 -2.44 -9.58
CA ARG A 84 19.38 -2.76 -8.24
C ARG A 84 17.94 -3.26 -8.25
N VAL A 85 17.05 -2.60 -9.01
CA VAL A 85 15.65 -3.02 -9.15
C VAL A 85 15.54 -4.40 -9.80
N ARG A 86 16.35 -4.68 -10.85
CA ARG A 86 16.44 -6.03 -11.42
C ARG A 86 16.90 -7.07 -10.39
N GLY A 87 17.88 -6.72 -9.55
CA GLY A 87 18.32 -7.58 -8.45
C GLY A 87 17.24 -7.84 -7.40
N LEU A 88 16.46 -6.81 -7.04
CA LEU A 88 15.32 -6.94 -6.14
C LEU A 88 14.24 -7.87 -6.73
N ALA A 89 13.88 -7.66 -7.99
CA ALA A 89 12.91 -8.49 -8.71
C ALA A 89 13.39 -9.94 -8.83
N ALA A 90 14.67 -10.17 -9.15
CA ALA A 90 15.25 -11.52 -9.17
C ALA A 90 15.20 -12.19 -7.80
N LYS A 91 15.46 -11.43 -6.72
CA LYS A 91 15.29 -11.90 -5.34
C LYS A 91 13.84 -12.23 -5.02
N ALA A 92 12.86 -11.48 -5.52
CA ALA A 92 11.46 -11.82 -5.36
C ALA A 92 11.09 -13.15 -6.05
N LEU A 93 11.70 -13.47 -7.19
CA LEU A 93 11.46 -14.73 -7.90
C LEU A 93 12.04 -15.96 -7.18
N SER A 94 13.17 -15.77 -6.48
CA SER A 94 13.88 -16.81 -5.73
C SER A 94 14.39 -16.26 -4.39
N PRO A 95 13.51 -16.10 -3.38
CA PRO A 95 13.87 -15.44 -2.12
C PRO A 95 14.96 -16.17 -1.33
N ASP A 96 14.94 -17.50 -1.35
CA ASP A 96 16.00 -18.36 -0.83
C ASP A 96 16.50 -19.30 -1.95
N PRO A 97 17.70 -19.05 -2.52
CA PRO A 97 18.29 -19.94 -3.52
C PRO A 97 18.65 -21.33 -3.01
N SER A 98 18.73 -21.53 -1.69
CA SER A 98 19.01 -22.83 -1.07
C SER A 98 17.76 -23.66 -0.79
N ASP A 99 16.58 -23.03 -0.77
CA ASP A 99 15.28 -23.68 -0.59
C ASP A 99 14.24 -23.14 -1.58
N LEU A 100 14.06 -23.87 -2.69
CA LEU A 100 13.10 -23.51 -3.75
C LEU A 100 11.63 -23.67 -3.32
N THR A 101 11.34 -24.22 -2.14
CA THR A 101 9.98 -24.27 -1.59
C THR A 101 9.58 -22.98 -0.89
N THR A 102 10.54 -22.08 -0.64
CA THR A 102 10.29 -20.76 -0.08
C THR A 102 9.27 -19.99 -0.93
N PRO A 103 8.18 -19.49 -0.34
CA PRO A 103 7.16 -18.76 -1.09
C PRO A 103 7.73 -17.43 -1.60
N ARG A 104 7.12 -16.91 -2.66
CA ARG A 104 7.44 -15.59 -3.20
C ARG A 104 6.71 -14.49 -2.42
N PRO A 105 7.27 -13.27 -2.32
CA PRO A 105 6.56 -12.10 -1.84
C PRO A 105 5.31 -11.81 -2.67
N ALA A 106 4.37 -11.07 -2.08
CA ALA A 106 3.14 -10.63 -2.74
C ALA A 106 3.48 -9.66 -3.88
N ALA A 107 4.35 -8.69 -3.59
CA ALA A 107 4.78 -7.68 -4.56
C ALA A 107 6.27 -7.33 -4.42
N VAL A 108 6.76 -6.57 -5.38
CA VAL A 108 7.90 -5.66 -5.20
C VAL A 108 7.37 -4.23 -5.19
N CYS A 109 7.92 -3.37 -4.33
CA CYS A 109 7.57 -1.96 -4.28
C CYS A 109 8.77 -1.07 -4.66
N VAL A 110 8.56 -0.19 -5.64
CA VAL A 110 9.61 0.65 -6.25
C VAL A 110 9.12 2.07 -6.53
N TYR A 111 10.01 2.97 -6.97
CA TYR A 111 9.60 4.24 -7.56
C TYR A 111 8.86 4.04 -8.90
N GLY A 112 7.94 4.94 -9.23
CA GLY A 112 7.11 4.86 -10.44
C GLY A 112 7.89 4.72 -11.75
N ASP A 113 9.04 5.38 -11.88
CA ASP A 113 9.92 5.30 -13.05
C ASP A 113 10.63 3.93 -13.20
N MET A 114 10.71 3.15 -12.13
CA MET A 114 11.33 1.83 -12.10
C MET A 114 10.35 0.68 -12.34
N VAL A 115 9.05 0.96 -12.41
CA VAL A 115 7.98 -0.04 -12.60
C VAL A 115 8.22 -0.93 -13.82
N ALA A 116 8.51 -0.32 -14.98
CA ALA A 116 8.76 -1.07 -16.21
C ALA A 116 9.96 -2.02 -16.08
N THR A 117 10.99 -1.62 -15.31
CA THR A 117 12.17 -2.45 -15.06
C THR A 117 11.83 -3.66 -14.19
N ALA A 118 11.01 -3.46 -13.15
CA ALA A 118 10.54 -4.56 -12.31
C ALA A 118 9.65 -5.53 -13.11
N LYS A 119 8.72 -5.01 -13.92
CA LYS A 119 7.83 -5.80 -14.77
C LYS A 119 8.60 -6.65 -15.79
N GLU A 120 9.65 -6.10 -16.41
CA GLU A 120 10.50 -6.84 -17.36
C GLU A 120 11.08 -8.11 -16.73
N VAL A 121 11.55 -8.02 -15.47
CA VAL A 121 12.16 -9.17 -14.78
C VAL A 121 11.09 -10.13 -14.24
N LEU A 122 10.01 -9.59 -13.67
CA LEU A 122 8.98 -10.42 -13.03
C LEU A 122 8.09 -11.16 -14.02
N GLY A 123 7.86 -10.61 -15.22
CA GLY A 123 7.01 -11.22 -16.25
C GLY A 123 5.68 -11.72 -15.69
N ASP A 124 5.31 -12.96 -16.04
CA ASP A 124 4.06 -13.61 -15.59
C ASP A 124 4.24 -14.42 -14.28
N SER A 125 5.24 -14.09 -13.45
CA SER A 125 5.56 -14.85 -12.23
C SER A 125 4.49 -14.85 -11.15
N GLY A 126 3.50 -13.96 -11.25
CA GLY A 126 2.44 -13.74 -10.26
C GLY A 126 2.81 -12.74 -9.16
N VAL A 127 4.08 -12.35 -9.02
CA VAL A 127 4.51 -11.27 -8.10
C VAL A 127 4.06 -9.92 -8.66
N LYS A 128 3.40 -9.12 -7.84
CA LYS A 128 2.89 -7.79 -8.21
C LYS A 128 3.99 -6.74 -8.22
N VAL A 129 3.75 -5.64 -8.93
CA VAL A 129 4.58 -4.43 -8.86
C VAL A 129 3.76 -3.31 -8.26
N ALA A 130 4.07 -2.95 -7.03
CA ALA A 130 3.60 -1.74 -6.37
C ALA A 130 4.53 -0.57 -6.69
N ALA A 131 3.97 0.63 -6.80
CA ALA A 131 4.73 1.86 -6.98
C ALA A 131 4.31 2.91 -5.96
N VAL A 132 5.30 3.55 -5.33
CA VAL A 132 5.00 4.77 -4.57
C VAL A 132 4.66 5.91 -5.53
N ALA A 133 3.67 6.71 -5.17
CA ALA A 133 3.21 7.83 -5.99
C ALA A 133 2.78 9.02 -5.12
N THR A 134 2.18 10.02 -5.77
CA THR A 134 1.63 11.24 -5.16
C THR A 134 2.68 12.09 -4.44
N ALA A 135 3.86 12.22 -5.04
CA ALA A 135 5.00 12.96 -4.51
C ALA A 135 5.59 12.37 -3.20
N PHE A 136 5.77 11.05 -3.20
CA PHE A 136 6.54 10.34 -2.18
C PHE A 136 7.96 10.95 -2.01
N PRO A 137 8.52 11.00 -0.79
CA PRO A 137 7.93 10.57 0.50
C PRO A 137 7.10 11.66 1.18
N SER A 138 7.10 12.89 0.64
CA SER A 138 6.54 14.03 1.35
C SER A 138 5.02 14.10 1.29
N GLY A 139 4.43 13.68 0.17
CA GLY A 139 3.02 13.91 -0.18
C GLY A 139 2.72 15.38 -0.52
N ARG A 140 3.74 16.22 -0.75
CA ARG A 140 3.60 17.67 -0.92
C ARG A 140 3.83 18.07 -2.37
N ALA A 141 2.77 18.02 -3.15
CA ALA A 141 2.71 18.57 -4.50
C ALA A 141 1.27 19.01 -4.80
N SER A 142 1.09 19.77 -5.88
CA SER A 142 -0.25 20.10 -6.36
C SER A 142 -0.98 18.83 -6.83
N MET A 143 -2.32 18.83 -6.76
CA MET A 143 -3.11 17.69 -7.22
C MET A 143 -2.82 17.27 -8.67
N PRO A 144 -2.66 18.17 -9.65
CA PRO A 144 -2.28 17.78 -11.01
C PRO A 144 -0.98 16.97 -11.07
N VAL A 145 0.03 17.32 -10.26
CA VAL A 145 1.30 16.57 -10.20
C VAL A 145 1.08 15.19 -9.58
N LYS A 146 0.32 15.09 -8.49
CA LYS A 146 0.02 13.81 -7.84
C LYS A 146 -0.71 12.83 -8.77
N LEU A 147 -1.68 13.34 -9.54
CA LEU A 147 -2.44 12.54 -10.48
C LEU A 147 -1.60 12.13 -11.70
N LEU A 148 -0.71 13.00 -12.18
CA LEU A 148 0.22 12.65 -13.25
C LEU A 148 1.18 11.54 -12.82
N ASP A 149 1.82 11.71 -11.66
CA ASP A 149 2.71 10.71 -11.05
C ASP A 149 2.04 9.33 -10.91
N THR A 150 0.78 9.32 -10.45
CA THR A 150 -0.05 8.10 -10.37
C THR A 150 -0.28 7.47 -11.76
N LYS A 151 -0.69 8.28 -12.74
CA LYS A 151 -0.96 7.80 -14.11
C LYS A 151 0.28 7.29 -14.80
N ASP A 152 1.44 7.91 -14.57
CA ASP A 152 2.71 7.49 -15.15
C ASP A 152 3.09 6.11 -14.61
N ALA A 153 2.95 5.87 -13.30
CA ALA A 153 3.18 4.55 -12.69
C ALA A 153 2.20 3.49 -13.20
N VAL A 154 0.89 3.80 -13.30
CA VAL A 154 -0.12 2.89 -13.86
C VAL A 154 0.18 2.58 -15.33
N THR A 155 0.54 3.58 -16.13
CA THR A 155 0.90 3.42 -17.55
C THR A 155 2.16 2.56 -17.72
N ALA A 156 3.12 2.70 -16.80
CA ALA A 156 4.31 1.84 -16.75
C ALA A 156 4.01 0.39 -16.35
N GLY A 157 2.78 0.10 -15.90
CA GLY A 157 2.28 -1.23 -15.59
C GLY A 157 2.21 -1.58 -14.11
N ALA A 158 2.21 -0.59 -13.21
CA ALA A 158 2.04 -0.86 -11.79
C ALA A 158 0.70 -1.58 -11.54
N ASP A 159 0.75 -2.65 -10.76
CA ASP A 159 -0.45 -3.38 -10.31
C ASP A 159 -1.10 -2.66 -9.12
N GLU A 160 -0.29 -1.95 -8.32
CA GLU A 160 -0.69 -1.29 -7.08
C GLU A 160 -0.02 0.09 -6.97
N ILE A 161 -0.71 1.04 -6.32
CA ILE A 161 -0.22 2.40 -6.08
C ILE A 161 -0.24 2.70 -4.59
N ASP A 162 0.95 2.95 -4.04
CA ASP A 162 1.16 3.37 -2.66
C ASP A 162 1.17 4.90 -2.59
N MET A 163 0.00 5.47 -2.30
CA MET A 163 -0.16 6.92 -2.22
C MET A 163 0.27 7.49 -0.85
N VAL A 164 0.85 8.69 -0.87
CA VAL A 164 1.11 9.52 0.30
C VAL A 164 0.04 10.61 0.41
N ILE A 165 -0.73 10.57 1.49
CA ILE A 165 -1.74 11.60 1.77
C ILE A 165 -1.11 12.96 2.06
N ASP A 166 -1.88 14.03 1.91
CA ASP A 166 -1.49 15.34 2.42
C ASP A 166 -1.55 15.35 3.96
N ARG A 167 -0.40 15.06 4.57
CA ARG A 167 -0.25 15.07 6.04
C ARG A 167 -0.51 16.45 6.63
N GLY A 168 -0.23 17.53 5.90
CA GLY A 168 -0.49 18.88 6.37
C GLY A 168 -1.98 19.13 6.54
N ALA A 169 -2.76 18.78 5.51
CA ALA A 169 -4.22 18.84 5.55
C ALA A 169 -4.80 17.92 6.64
N PHE A 170 -4.28 16.69 6.79
CA PHE A 170 -4.74 15.77 7.83
C PHE A 170 -4.51 16.34 9.24
N LEU A 171 -3.31 16.85 9.52
CA LEU A 171 -2.94 17.36 10.85
C LEU A 171 -3.62 18.69 11.19
N SER A 172 -4.04 19.49 10.19
CA SER A 172 -4.83 20.70 10.40
C SER A 172 -6.34 20.45 10.52
N GLY A 173 -6.79 19.19 10.42
CA GLY A 173 -8.20 18.81 10.46
C GLY A 173 -8.95 19.02 9.15
N ASP A 174 -8.26 19.28 8.04
CA ASP A 174 -8.83 19.35 6.70
C ASP A 174 -8.94 17.96 6.04
N TYR A 175 -9.71 17.09 6.70
CA TYR A 175 -9.96 15.71 6.26
C TYR A 175 -10.68 15.62 4.92
N LEU A 176 -11.50 16.61 4.58
CA LEU A 176 -12.24 16.65 3.32
C LEU A 176 -11.28 16.79 2.13
N THR A 177 -10.26 17.63 2.25
CA THR A 177 -9.18 17.69 1.26
C THR A 177 -8.52 16.32 1.12
N VAL A 178 -8.07 15.70 2.22
CA VAL A 178 -7.44 14.37 2.18
C VAL A 178 -8.33 13.33 1.49
N PHE A 179 -9.62 13.29 1.85
CA PHE A 179 -10.60 12.41 1.22
C PHE A 179 -10.69 12.63 -0.28
N HIS A 180 -10.81 13.88 -0.73
CA HIS A 180 -10.88 14.20 -2.16
C HIS A 180 -9.60 13.82 -2.88
N GLN A 181 -8.43 14.01 -2.28
CA GLN A 181 -7.17 13.58 -2.89
C GLN A 181 -7.14 12.06 -3.08
N ILE A 182 -7.50 11.28 -2.06
CA ILE A 182 -7.58 9.80 -2.15
C ILE A 182 -8.57 9.37 -3.23
N ALA A 183 -9.77 9.95 -3.26
CA ALA A 183 -10.80 9.60 -4.23
C ALA A 183 -10.37 9.91 -5.68
N GLN A 184 -9.70 11.05 -5.89
CA GLN A 184 -9.19 11.44 -7.20
C GLN A 184 -8.01 10.55 -7.65
N THR A 185 -7.07 10.24 -6.76
CA THR A 185 -5.96 9.30 -7.04
C THR A 185 -6.50 7.91 -7.38
N LYS A 186 -7.51 7.41 -6.67
CA LYS A 186 -8.10 6.10 -6.96
C LYS A 186 -8.78 6.03 -8.34
N ALA A 187 -9.28 7.15 -8.84
CA ALA A 187 -9.95 7.23 -10.14
C ALA A 187 -8.98 7.48 -11.31
N ALA A 188 -7.72 7.84 -11.01
CA ALA A 188 -6.68 8.16 -12.00
C ALA A 188 -6.01 6.89 -12.52
#